data_AF-A0AAJ2PQD5-F1
#
_entry.id   AF-A0AAJ2PQD5-F1
#
_cell.length_a   1.000
_cell.length_b   1.000
_cell.length_c   1.000
_cell.angle_alpha   90.00
_cell.angle_beta   90.00
_cell.angle_gamma   90.00
#
_symmetry.space_group_name_H-M   'P 1'
#
loop_
_entity.id
_entity.type
_entity.pdbx_description
1 polymer ?
#
loop_
_entity_poly.entity_id
_entity_poly.type
_entity_poly.pdbx_seq_one_letter_code
_entity_poly.pdbx_strand_id
1 'polypeptide(L)'
;MTPYTLTVDAEVGDLRAADHLLHTLAAELALPEGAFGCTHLVRGDRPRVALSLAVPSEPLLSTVQERLAARDHEVAPGTPDAVGRAVIYPGVTALTGTLTIADVLDRSAISRVTVLGSPGRPSPHTRLMTQDHVRPHWCAGELVLTAMPAVGGTLVPFEVPEPTPC
;
A
#
# COMPACT_ATOMS: atom_id res chain seq x y z
N MET A 1 -18.18 -4.84 0.36
CA MET A 1 -17.78 -6.19 -0.11
C MET A 1 -16.38 -6.44 0.41
N THR A 2 -16.14 -7.57 1.05
CA THR A 2 -14.78 -7.96 1.46
C THR A 2 -14.00 -8.31 0.20
N PRO A 3 -12.85 -7.67 -0.08
CA PRO A 3 -12.06 -8.03 -1.25
C PRO A 3 -11.56 -9.48 -1.13
N TYR A 4 -11.40 -10.15 -2.27
CA TYR A 4 -10.85 -11.50 -2.32
C TYR A 4 -9.33 -11.39 -2.24
N THR A 5 -8.74 -11.95 -1.18
CA THR A 5 -7.33 -11.71 -0.85
C THR A 5 -6.53 -13.00 -0.84
N LEU A 6 -5.30 -12.91 -1.35
CA LEU A 6 -4.27 -13.93 -1.24
C LEU A 6 -2.96 -13.32 -0.74
N THR A 7 -2.13 -14.17 -0.16
CA THR A 7 -0.75 -13.90 0.24
C THR A 7 0.19 -14.51 -0.78
N VAL A 8 1.26 -13.81 -1.12
CA VAL A 8 2.38 -14.33 -1.91
C VAL A 8 3.63 -14.31 -1.04
N ASP A 9 4.24 -15.47 -0.83
CA ASP A 9 5.57 -15.57 -0.22
C ASP A 9 6.61 -15.57 -1.33
N ALA A 10 7.34 -14.47 -1.45
CA ALA A 10 8.32 -14.27 -2.51
C ALA A 10 9.77 -14.25 -1.98
N GLU A 11 9.96 -14.66 -0.71
CA GLU A 11 11.27 -14.70 -0.05
C GLU A 11 12.07 -13.38 -0.13
N VAL A 12 11.37 -12.25 -0.19
CA VAL A 12 12.00 -10.94 -0.31
C VAL A 12 12.48 -10.44 1.06
N GLY A 13 13.76 -10.06 1.14
CA GLY A 13 14.42 -9.67 2.38
C GLY A 13 14.21 -8.22 2.81
N ASP A 14 13.78 -7.34 1.90
CA ASP A 14 13.60 -5.92 2.19
C ASP A 14 12.35 -5.32 1.53
N LEU A 15 11.88 -4.21 2.10
CA LEU A 15 10.64 -3.57 1.66
C LEU A 15 10.74 -2.99 0.25
N ARG A 16 11.91 -2.49 -0.17
CA ARG A 16 12.07 -1.87 -1.48
C ARG A 16 11.96 -2.91 -2.59
N ALA A 17 12.64 -4.03 -2.44
CA ALA A 17 12.53 -5.15 -3.36
C ALA A 17 11.08 -5.69 -3.38
N ALA A 18 10.38 -5.70 -2.24
CA ALA A 18 9.00 -6.13 -2.16
C ALA A 18 8.03 -5.19 -2.90
N ASP A 19 8.24 -3.87 -2.81
CA ASP A 19 7.45 -2.88 -3.57
C ASP A 19 7.65 -3.02 -5.07
N HIS A 20 8.91 -3.16 -5.50
CA HIS A 20 9.25 -3.36 -6.89
C HIS A 20 8.61 -4.65 -7.41
N LEU A 21 8.67 -5.74 -6.64
CA LEU A 21 8.01 -6.98 -7.00
C LEU A 21 6.49 -6.81 -7.10
N LEU A 22 5.85 -6.09 -6.17
CA LEU A 22 4.42 -5.79 -6.26
C LEU A 22 4.06 -5.07 -7.57
N HIS A 23 4.82 -4.05 -7.96
CA HIS A 23 4.59 -3.35 -9.22
C HIS A 23 4.79 -4.26 -10.45
N THR A 24 5.85 -5.09 -10.43
CA THR A 24 6.09 -6.08 -11.50
C THR A 24 4.94 -7.07 -11.61
N LEU A 25 4.52 -7.66 -10.49
CA LEU A 25 3.38 -8.58 -10.45
C LEU A 25 2.10 -7.91 -10.92
N ALA A 26 1.84 -6.67 -10.52
CA ALA A 26 0.65 -5.96 -10.95
C ALA A 26 0.61 -5.74 -12.48
N ALA A 27 1.75 -5.40 -13.08
CA ALA A 27 1.87 -5.24 -14.52
C ALA A 27 1.72 -6.58 -15.24
N GLU A 28 2.41 -7.63 -14.78
CA GLU A 28 2.37 -8.96 -15.40
C GLU A 28 1.02 -9.66 -15.28
N LEU A 29 0.33 -9.46 -14.16
CA LEU A 29 -1.01 -10.00 -13.93
C LEU A 29 -2.10 -9.13 -14.57
N ALA A 30 -1.75 -7.94 -15.07
CA ALA A 30 -2.67 -6.92 -15.56
C ALA A 30 -3.78 -6.63 -14.54
N LEU A 31 -3.40 -6.36 -13.29
CA LEU A 31 -4.35 -6.09 -12.22
C LEU A 31 -5.20 -4.85 -12.54
N PRO A 32 -6.52 -4.89 -12.28
CA PRO A 32 -7.40 -3.77 -12.53
C PRO A 32 -7.14 -2.64 -11.52
N GLU A 33 -7.60 -1.42 -11.86
CA GLU A 33 -7.50 -0.23 -11.00
C GLU A 33 -8.14 -0.42 -9.61
N GLY A 34 -9.11 -1.33 -9.49
CA GLY A 34 -9.75 -1.71 -8.22
C GLY A 34 -8.96 -2.66 -7.33
N ALA A 35 -7.75 -3.08 -7.73
CA ALA A 35 -6.93 -4.00 -6.96
C ALA A 35 -6.11 -3.30 -5.87
N PHE A 36 -5.79 -4.04 -4.82
CA PHE A 36 -4.91 -3.61 -3.74
C PHE A 36 -3.70 -4.53 -3.65
N GLY A 37 -2.54 -3.98 -3.36
CA GLY A 37 -1.30 -4.71 -3.13
C GLY A 37 -0.60 -4.15 -1.91
N CYS A 38 -0.35 -5.00 -0.91
CA CYS A 38 0.29 -4.59 0.34
C CYS A 38 1.57 -5.40 0.63
N THR A 39 2.53 -4.75 1.29
CA THR A 39 3.66 -5.42 1.93
C THR A 39 3.40 -5.62 3.42
N HIS A 40 3.87 -6.74 3.95
CA HIS A 40 3.69 -7.15 5.34
C HIS A 40 5.02 -7.61 5.92
N LEU A 41 5.43 -7.03 7.04
CA LEU A 41 6.61 -7.46 7.78
C LEU A 41 6.24 -8.67 8.63
N VAL A 42 6.61 -9.87 8.19
CA VAL A 42 6.36 -11.10 8.93
C VAL A 42 7.51 -11.31 9.92
N ARG A 43 7.19 -11.19 11.21
CA ARG A 43 8.11 -11.44 12.31
C ARG A 43 8.04 -12.91 12.70
N GLY A 44 9.18 -13.57 12.81
CA GLY A 44 9.29 -14.98 13.19
C GLY A 44 10.72 -15.46 13.11
N ASP A 45 10.94 -16.77 13.13
CA ASP A 45 12.29 -17.38 13.08
C ASP A 45 13.07 -17.01 11.80
N ARG A 46 12.33 -16.69 10.73
CA ARG A 46 12.87 -16.11 9.49
C ARG A 46 12.11 -14.82 9.16
N PRO A 47 12.60 -13.65 9.63
CA PRO A 47 12.03 -12.36 9.27
C PRO A 47 12.06 -12.16 7.75
N ARG A 48 10.91 -11.80 7.18
CA ARG A 48 10.76 -11.60 5.73
C ARG A 48 9.65 -10.63 5.41
N VAL A 49 9.57 -10.19 4.16
CA VAL A 49 8.45 -9.39 3.65
C VAL A 49 7.52 -10.27 2.83
N ALA A 50 6.29 -10.46 3.32
CA ALA A 50 5.23 -11.11 2.57
C ALA A 50 4.40 -10.08 1.80
N LEU A 51 3.84 -10.49 0.67
CA LEU A 51 2.95 -9.65 -0.13
C LEU A 51 1.51 -10.12 0.04
N SER A 52 0.55 -9.21 -0.07
CA SER A 52 -0.85 -9.59 -0.30
C SER A 52 -1.43 -8.85 -1.50
N LEU A 53 -2.32 -9.53 -2.21
CA LEU A 53 -3.08 -8.98 -3.32
C LEU A 53 -4.58 -9.16 -3.03
N ALA A 54 -5.32 -8.06 -3.11
CA ALA A 54 -6.77 -8.04 -2.97
C ALA A 54 -7.41 -7.63 -4.30
N VAL A 55 -8.34 -8.44 -4.79
CA VAL A 55 -9.00 -8.24 -6.09
C VAL A 55 -10.52 -8.15 -5.95
N PRO A 56 -11.22 -7.46 -6.89
CA PRO A 56 -12.64 -7.17 -6.76
C PRO A 56 -13.58 -8.38 -6.96
N SER A 57 -13.10 -9.53 -7.45
CA SER A 57 -13.95 -10.69 -7.73
C SER A 57 -13.24 -12.03 -7.55
N GLU A 58 -14.02 -13.07 -7.23
CA GLU A 58 -13.53 -14.44 -7.07
C GLU A 58 -12.94 -15.03 -8.36
N PRO A 59 -13.54 -14.87 -9.56
CA PRO A 59 -12.95 -15.39 -10.79
C PRO A 59 -11.58 -14.75 -11.10
N LEU A 60 -11.41 -13.47 -10.75
CA LEU A 60 -10.13 -12.80 -10.89
C LEU A 60 -9.11 -13.34 -9.88
N LEU A 61 -9.53 -13.65 -8.65
CA LEU A 61 -8.66 -14.31 -7.66
C LEU A 61 -8.12 -15.64 -8.22
N SER A 62 -8.98 -16.50 -8.74
CA SER A 62 -8.57 -17.79 -9.33
C SER A 62 -7.59 -17.58 -10.48
N THR A 63 -7.85 -16.61 -11.36
CA THR A 63 -6.95 -16.25 -12.47
C THR A 63 -5.58 -15.79 -11.96
N VAL A 64 -5.54 -14.95 -10.91
CA VAL A 64 -4.30 -14.48 -10.31
C VAL A 64 -3.54 -15.63 -9.65
N GLN A 65 -4.23 -16.51 -8.92
CA GLN A 65 -3.63 -17.70 -8.30
C GLN A 65 -2.97 -18.62 -9.33
N GLU A 66 -3.67 -18.95 -10.42
CA GLU A 66 -3.13 -19.77 -11.51
C GLU A 66 -1.89 -19.14 -12.15
N ARG A 67 -1.92 -17.82 -12.39
CA ARG A 67 -0.80 -17.10 -12.99
C ARG A 67 0.42 -16.97 -12.07
N LEU A 68 0.21 -16.85 -10.76
CA LEU A 68 1.27 -16.84 -9.76
C LEU A 68 1.89 -18.23 -9.62
N ALA A 69 1.07 -19.29 -9.56
CA ALA A 69 1.54 -20.66 -9.49
C ALA A 69 2.36 -21.05 -10.75
N ALA A 70 1.95 -20.58 -11.93
CA ALA A 70 2.70 -20.78 -13.18
C ALA A 70 4.07 -20.06 -13.21
N ARG A 71 4.36 -19.22 -12.20
CA ARG A 71 5.64 -18.51 -12.00
C ARG A 71 6.38 -18.99 -10.75
N ASP A 72 6.00 -20.15 -10.20
CA ASP A 72 6.59 -20.76 -9.02
C ASP A 72 6.50 -19.90 -7.74
N HIS A 73 5.51 -19.00 -7.67
CA HIS A 73 5.21 -18.28 -6.44
C HIS A 73 4.34 -19.12 -5.50
N GLU A 74 4.72 -19.20 -4.22
CA GLU A 74 3.90 -19.82 -3.19
C GLU A 74 2.75 -18.87 -2.80
N VAL A 75 1.52 -19.39 -2.81
CA VAL A 75 0.31 -18.60 -2.56
C VAL A 75 -0.52 -19.23 -1.45
N ALA A 76 -0.97 -18.41 -0.51
CA ALA A 76 -1.89 -18.81 0.56
C ALA A 76 -3.15 -17.92 0.53
N PRO A 77 -4.33 -18.43 0.92
CA PRO A 77 -5.54 -17.62 1.03
C PRO A 77 -5.44 -16.61 2.19
N GLY A 78 -6.02 -15.43 2.01
CA GLY A 78 -6.09 -14.38 3.05
C GLY A 78 -4.88 -13.45 3.10
N THR A 79 -4.84 -12.59 4.13
CA THR A 79 -3.70 -11.70 4.41
C THR A 79 -2.73 -12.35 5.40
N PRO A 80 -1.41 -12.10 5.30
CA PRO A 80 -0.44 -12.68 6.23
C PRO A 80 -0.44 -11.98 7.59
N ASP A 81 -0.94 -10.74 7.65
CA ASP A 81 -1.08 -9.94 8.86
C ASP A 81 -2.34 -9.05 8.73
N ALA A 82 -2.90 -8.62 9.86
CA ALA A 82 -3.98 -7.64 9.93
C ALA A 82 -3.51 -6.23 9.52
N VAL A 83 -2.20 -5.96 9.60
CA VAL A 83 -1.57 -4.69 9.23
C VAL A 83 -0.68 -4.90 8.00
N GLY A 84 -0.81 -4.01 7.01
CA GLY A 84 0.03 -3.97 5.83
C GLY A 84 0.28 -2.54 5.35
N ARG A 85 1.30 -2.34 4.51
CA ARG A 85 1.56 -1.08 3.81
C ARG A 85 1.10 -1.19 2.37
N ALA A 86 0.16 -0.35 1.97
CA ALA A 86 -0.32 -0.38 0.59
C ALA A 86 0.68 0.27 -0.35
N VAL A 87 0.96 -0.43 -1.44
CA VAL A 87 1.82 0.00 -2.55
C VAL A 87 0.98 0.20 -3.80
N ILE A 88 0.02 -0.70 -4.03
CA ILE A 88 -0.96 -0.61 -5.10
C ILE A 88 -2.33 -0.41 -4.47
N TYR A 89 -3.04 0.60 -4.92
CA TYR A 89 -4.41 0.89 -4.53
C TYR A 89 -5.02 1.87 -5.55
N PRO A 90 -6.37 1.91 -5.66
CA PRO A 90 -7.03 2.83 -6.57
C PRO A 90 -6.58 4.28 -6.36
N GLY A 91 -6.19 4.94 -7.45
CA GLY A 91 -5.80 6.35 -7.47
C GLY A 91 -4.37 6.68 -7.03
N VAL A 92 -3.53 5.71 -6.67
CA VAL A 92 -2.13 5.95 -6.25
C VAL A 92 -1.33 6.74 -7.29
N THR A 93 -1.54 6.49 -8.58
CA THR A 93 -0.84 7.16 -9.69
C THR A 93 -1.21 8.64 -9.84
N ALA A 94 -2.33 9.08 -9.25
CA ALA A 94 -2.74 10.48 -9.23
C ALA A 94 -2.13 11.28 -8.06
N LEU A 95 -1.46 10.60 -7.11
CA LEU A 95 -0.92 11.20 -5.90
C LEU A 95 0.51 11.74 -6.09
N THR A 96 0.68 12.62 -7.06
CA THR A 96 1.98 13.18 -7.43
C THR A 96 2.12 14.67 -7.08
N GLY A 97 3.33 15.12 -6.75
CA GLY A 97 3.65 16.52 -6.46
C GLY A 97 3.08 17.03 -5.13
N THR A 98 2.37 18.16 -5.16
CA THR A 98 1.73 18.76 -3.97
C THR A 98 0.23 18.81 -4.17
N LEU A 99 -0.51 18.19 -3.25
CA LEU A 99 -1.96 18.08 -3.27
C LEU A 99 -2.56 18.62 -1.97
N THR A 100 -3.84 18.98 -1.96
CA THR A 100 -4.54 19.22 -0.70
C THR A 100 -4.96 17.90 -0.05
N ILE A 101 -5.25 17.90 1.25
CA ILE A 101 -5.81 16.72 1.91
C ILE A 101 -7.13 16.28 1.25
N ALA A 102 -7.96 17.23 0.82
CA ALA A 102 -9.17 16.93 0.05
C ALA A 102 -8.84 16.20 -1.25
N ASP A 103 -7.88 16.69 -2.04
CA ASP A 103 -7.47 16.05 -3.30
C ASP A 103 -6.97 14.61 -3.07
N VAL A 104 -6.22 14.36 -2.00
CA VAL A 104 -5.72 13.01 -1.68
C VAL A 104 -6.85 12.04 -1.40
N LEU A 105 -7.86 12.47 -0.63
CA LEU A 105 -9.01 11.63 -0.26
C LEU A 105 -9.99 11.43 -1.42
N ASP A 106 -10.17 12.45 -2.27
CA ASP A 106 -11.11 12.39 -3.40
C ASP A 106 -10.55 11.58 -4.58
N ARG A 107 -9.22 11.58 -4.77
CA ARG A 107 -8.57 10.96 -5.93
C ARG A 107 -8.03 9.57 -5.67
N SER A 108 -8.12 9.06 -4.44
CA SER A 108 -7.57 7.76 -4.09
C SER A 108 -8.44 6.97 -3.12
N ALA A 109 -8.13 5.69 -2.95
CA ALA A 109 -8.79 4.84 -1.96
C ALA A 109 -8.43 5.15 -0.50
N ILE A 110 -7.61 6.18 -0.24
CA ILE A 110 -7.24 6.58 1.12
C ILE A 110 -8.49 7.10 1.85
N SER A 111 -8.84 6.45 2.95
CA SER A 111 -10.05 6.77 3.72
C SER A 111 -9.83 7.92 4.71
N ARG A 112 -8.60 8.08 5.21
CA ARG A 112 -8.25 9.12 6.17
C ARG A 112 -6.76 9.46 6.15
N VAL A 113 -6.45 10.73 6.43
CA VAL A 113 -5.11 11.20 6.78
C VAL A 113 -5.03 11.50 8.28
N THR A 114 -3.98 11.03 8.94
CA THR A 114 -3.61 11.36 10.32
C THR A 114 -2.28 12.11 10.34
N VAL A 115 -2.08 12.98 11.33
CA VAL A 115 -0.82 13.73 11.48
C VAL A 115 -0.10 13.24 12.73
N LEU A 116 1.15 12.82 12.58
CA LEU A 116 1.97 12.37 13.70
C LEU A 116 2.09 13.47 14.75
N GLY A 117 1.82 13.13 16.02
CA GLY A 117 1.85 14.08 17.13
C GLY A 117 0.63 15.00 17.22
N SER A 118 -0.40 14.82 16.39
CA SER A 118 -1.65 15.57 16.47
C SER A 118 -2.87 14.63 16.44
N PRO A 119 -3.79 14.72 17.43
CA PRO A 119 -4.94 13.82 17.51
C PRO A 119 -6.08 14.16 16.51
N GLY A 120 -6.01 15.31 15.82
CA GLY A 120 -7.06 15.79 14.92
C GLY A 120 -6.88 15.38 13.45
N ARG A 121 -7.97 15.39 12.69
CA ARG A 121 -7.89 15.37 11.22
C ARG A 121 -7.27 16.68 10.74
N PRO A 122 -6.33 16.66 9.78
CA PRO A 122 -5.81 17.88 9.19
C PRO A 122 -6.92 18.62 8.42
N SER A 123 -6.74 19.93 8.24
CA SER A 123 -7.67 20.71 7.41
C SER A 123 -7.68 20.16 5.98
N PRO A 124 -8.85 20.07 5.32
CA PRO A 124 -8.94 19.65 3.92
C PRO A 124 -8.07 20.47 2.98
N HIS A 125 -7.80 21.74 3.32
CA HIS A 125 -6.98 22.66 2.53
C HIS A 125 -5.48 22.61 2.86
N THR A 126 -5.07 21.86 3.88
CA THR A 126 -3.64 21.66 4.18
C THR A 126 -2.97 20.98 2.99
N ARG A 127 -1.78 21.46 2.61
CA ARG A 127 -1.00 20.91 1.51
C ARG A 127 -0.17 19.71 1.99
N LEU A 128 -0.23 18.63 1.25
CA LEU A 128 0.61 17.44 1.37
C LEU A 128 1.57 17.40 0.18
N MET A 129 2.88 17.42 0.44
CA MET A 129 3.90 17.13 -0.56
C MET A 129 4.07 15.61 -0.60
N THR A 130 3.56 14.97 -1.66
CA THR A 130 3.46 13.50 -1.73
C THR A 130 4.81 12.82 -1.93
N GLN A 131 5.81 13.56 -2.41
CA GLN A 131 7.13 13.04 -2.82
C GLN A 131 7.03 11.88 -3.84
N ASP A 132 5.88 11.79 -4.53
CA ASP A 132 5.52 10.69 -5.41
C ASP A 132 5.64 9.30 -4.71
N HIS A 133 5.58 9.28 -3.38
CA HIS A 133 5.72 8.10 -2.52
C HIS A 133 4.70 8.13 -1.38
N VAL A 134 3.51 7.58 -1.64
CA VAL A 134 2.41 7.58 -0.68
C VAL A 134 2.08 6.16 -0.25
N ARG A 135 2.44 5.81 0.99
CA ARG A 135 2.31 4.46 1.55
C ARG A 135 1.38 4.41 2.77
N PRO A 136 0.06 4.43 2.56
CA PRO A 136 -0.90 4.33 3.63
C PRO A 136 -0.91 2.92 4.24
N HIS A 137 -1.37 2.82 5.48
CA HIS A 137 -1.48 1.55 6.18
C HIS A 137 -2.88 1.00 5.99
N TRP A 138 -2.97 -0.31 5.79
CA TRP A 138 -4.24 -1.01 6.00
C TRP A 138 -4.49 -1.13 7.50
N CYS A 139 -5.57 -0.54 7.98
CA CYS A 139 -5.94 -0.56 9.40
C CYS A 139 -7.46 -0.67 9.53
N ALA A 140 -7.94 -1.74 10.16
CA ALA A 140 -9.36 -1.98 10.40
C ALA A 140 -10.26 -1.87 9.14
N GLY A 141 -9.74 -2.28 7.97
CA GLY A 141 -10.47 -2.23 6.70
C GLY A 141 -10.41 -0.89 5.96
N GLU A 142 -9.66 0.08 6.49
CA GLU A 142 -9.45 1.39 5.86
C GLU A 142 -7.99 1.59 5.48
N LEU A 143 -7.75 2.38 4.42
CA LEU A 143 -6.43 2.91 4.12
C LEU A 143 -6.22 4.22 4.87
N VAL A 144 -5.29 4.21 5.82
CA VAL A 144 -4.96 5.37 6.64
C VAL A 144 -3.56 5.85 6.30
N LEU A 145 -3.46 7.06 5.74
CA LEU A 145 -2.18 7.72 5.48
C LEU A 145 -1.71 8.46 6.73
N THR A 146 -0.55 8.08 7.27
CA THR A 146 0.11 8.86 8.31
C THR A 146 1.01 9.91 7.64
N ALA A 147 0.87 11.17 8.04
CA ALA A 147 1.67 12.29 7.58
C ALA A 147 2.40 12.98 8.75
N MET A 148 3.46 13.72 8.45
CA MET A 148 4.23 14.51 9.42
C MET A 148 4.22 15.99 9.03
N PRO A 149 4.27 16.92 10.00
CA PRO A 149 4.50 18.33 9.74
C PRO A 149 5.83 18.57 9.02
N ALA A 150 5.82 19.49 8.05
CA ALA A 150 7.00 19.96 7.33
C ALA A 150 7.02 21.50 7.26
N VAL A 151 8.10 22.04 6.69
CA VAL A 151 8.33 23.49 6.61
C VAL A 151 7.20 24.19 5.84
N GLY A 152 6.79 25.37 6.32
CA GLY A 152 5.79 26.19 5.64
C GLY A 152 4.33 25.75 5.87
N GLY A 153 4.07 24.99 6.94
CA GLY A 153 2.71 24.52 7.27
C GLY A 153 2.20 23.43 6.32
N THR A 154 3.12 22.75 5.62
CA THR A 154 2.81 21.60 4.78
C THR A 154 2.92 20.30 5.57
N LEU A 155 2.42 19.23 4.97
CA LEU A 155 2.58 17.86 5.44
C LEU A 155 3.40 17.06 4.41
N VAL A 156 4.05 16.00 4.89
CA VAL A 156 4.66 14.96 4.05
C VAL A 156 4.20 13.59 4.53
N PRO A 157 4.10 12.56 3.67
CA PRO A 157 3.94 11.17 4.10
C PRO A 157 4.99 10.79 5.15
N PHE A 158 4.62 9.95 6.11
CA PHE A 158 5.53 9.44 7.14
C PHE A 158 6.62 8.54 6.56
N GLU A 159 6.24 7.64 5.65
CA GLU A 159 7.17 6.77 4.95
C GLU A 159 7.95 7.58 3.92
N VAL A 160 9.27 7.46 3.95
CA VAL A 160 10.17 8.11 2.98
C VAL A 160 10.71 7.07 1.99
N PRO A 161 10.87 7.43 0.70
CA PRO A 161 11.29 6.48 -0.33
C PRO A 161 12.72 5.96 -0.11
N GLU A 162 13.59 6.77 0.48
CA GLU A 162 14.97 6.43 0.81
C GLU A 162 15.25 6.80 2.27
N PRO A 163 14.95 5.90 3.24
CA PRO A 163 15.27 6.17 4.63
C PRO A 163 16.78 6.28 4.78
N THR A 164 17.24 7.37 5.40
CA THR A 164 18.66 7.50 5.78
C THR A 164 18.99 6.38 6.77
N PRO A 165 19.99 5.52 6.50
CA PRO A 165 20.40 4.50 7.45
C PRO A 165 20.82 5.16 8.78
N CYS A 166 20.33 4.61 9.89
CA CYS A 166 20.74 5.04 11.23
C CYS A 166 22.21 4.65 11.52
#